data_AF-A0A8J5CYX5-F1
#
_entry.id   AF-A0A8J5CYX5-F1
#
_cell.length_a   1.000
_cell.length_b   1.000
_cell.length_c   1.000
_cell.angle_alpha   90.00
_cell.angle_beta   90.00
_cell.angle_gamma   90.00
#
_symmetry.space_group_name_H-M   'P 1'
#
loop_
_entity.id
_entity.type
_entity.pdbx_description
1 polymer ?
#
loop_
_entity_poly.entity_id
_entity_poly.type
_entity_poly.pdbx_seq_one_letter_code
_entity_poly.pdbx_strand_id
1 'polypeptide(L)'
;MAGTCGTSPRSSSASPSSTRRRWSRRSGPSSAPCSSGWGRRTRLAAPDVALDAVEQRSLASFATTNSVGLVTALGAGHDFLNVDPAEWSGRDDYTTARRRARHLRVVNDFAERGVALISAFCGAITRDEEQRQHLLQVVERHRALYPCAK
;
A
#
# COMPACT_ATOMS: atom_id res chain seq x y z
N MET A 1 33.32 -82.97 -11.02
CA MET A 1 32.25 -82.71 -10.02
C MET A 1 31.14 -81.98 -10.77
N ALA A 2 30.18 -82.70 -11.37
CA ALA A 2 28.86 -83.04 -10.79
C ALA A 2 28.16 -81.77 -10.26
N GLY A 3 27.19 -81.18 -10.98
CA GLY A 3 25.74 -81.43 -10.85
C GLY A 3 25.18 -80.52 -9.72
N THR A 4 24.05 -79.81 -9.79
CA THR A 4 22.74 -80.09 -10.38
C THR A 4 21.83 -78.84 -10.26
N CYS A 5 20.78 -78.84 -11.07
CA CYS A 5 19.63 -77.95 -11.12
C CYS A 5 18.77 -77.94 -9.83
N GLY A 6 17.91 -76.92 -9.66
CA GLY A 6 16.70 -77.02 -8.83
C GLY A 6 16.04 -75.67 -8.48
N THR A 7 15.10 -75.20 -9.31
CA THR A 7 13.64 -75.05 -9.05
C THR A 7 13.18 -74.02 -8.02
N SER A 8 12.38 -73.06 -8.51
CA SER A 8 11.45 -72.22 -7.75
C SER A 8 10.40 -73.05 -6.97
N PRO A 9 9.71 -72.43 -5.99
CA PRO A 9 8.28 -72.18 -6.21
C PRO A 9 7.76 -70.80 -5.75
N ARG A 10 6.90 -70.26 -6.62
CA ARG A 10 5.66 -69.49 -6.46
C ARG A 10 5.20 -68.96 -5.08
N SER A 11 4.87 -67.66 -5.14
CA SER A 11 3.68 -66.95 -4.62
C SER A 11 3.45 -66.80 -3.10
N SER A 12 3.40 -65.54 -2.65
CA SER A 12 2.23 -64.98 -1.94
C SER A 12 2.20 -63.46 -2.01
N SER A 13 1.02 -62.97 -2.37
CA SER A 13 0.58 -61.60 -2.55
C SER A 13 0.51 -60.79 -1.26
N ALA A 14 0.87 -59.50 -1.31
CA ALA A 14 0.16 -58.43 -0.60
C ALA A 14 0.67 -57.05 -1.05
N SER A 15 -0.12 -56.36 -1.88
CA SER A 15 -0.19 -54.88 -1.80
C SER A 15 -0.90 -54.52 -0.50
N PRO A 16 -0.59 -53.39 0.14
CA PRO A 16 -1.49 -52.26 -0.07
C PRO A 16 -0.83 -50.86 -0.05
N SER A 17 -1.34 -50.04 -0.97
CA SER A 17 -1.89 -48.72 -0.68
C SER A 17 -0.94 -47.56 -0.38
N SER A 18 -0.79 -46.76 -1.44
CA SER A 18 -0.56 -45.32 -1.41
C SER A 18 -1.27 -44.65 -0.23
N THR A 19 -0.51 -44.24 0.78
CA THR A 19 -1.05 -43.38 1.83
C THR A 19 -1.07 -41.96 1.29
N ARG A 20 -2.16 -41.59 0.60
CA ARG A 20 -2.57 -40.19 0.46
C ARG A 20 -2.67 -39.63 1.86
N ARG A 21 -1.77 -38.71 2.23
CA ARG A 21 -1.91 -37.89 3.44
C ARG A 21 -3.16 -37.03 3.25
N ARG A 22 -4.27 -37.57 3.73
CA ARG A 22 -5.54 -36.88 3.91
C ARG A 22 -5.28 -35.79 4.93
N TRP A 23 -5.22 -34.54 4.49
CA TRP A 23 -5.30 -33.40 5.38
C TRP A 23 -6.66 -33.49 6.08
N SER A 24 -6.62 -33.91 7.34
CA SER A 24 -7.76 -33.84 8.24
C SER A 24 -8.21 -32.39 8.28
N ARG A 25 -9.48 -32.16 7.94
CA ARG A 25 -10.17 -30.89 8.18
C ARG A 25 -10.04 -30.58 9.67
N ARG A 26 -9.12 -29.70 10.03
CA ARG A 26 -9.11 -29.08 11.35
C ARG A 26 -10.38 -28.24 11.43
N SER A 27 -11.23 -28.64 12.35
CA SER A 27 -12.38 -27.91 12.85
C SER A 27 -12.01 -26.44 13.03
N GLY A 28 -12.80 -25.54 12.44
CA GLY A 28 -12.58 -24.10 12.52
C GLY A 28 -12.66 -23.63 13.98
N PRO A 29 -11.88 -22.61 14.37
CA PRO A 29 -12.05 -22.01 15.68
C PRO A 29 -13.39 -21.27 15.72
N SER A 30 -14.13 -21.57 16.79
CA SER A 30 -15.32 -20.87 17.28
C SER A 30 -15.19 -19.35 17.13
N SER A 31 -16.24 -18.74 16.59
CA SER A 31 -16.42 -17.30 16.50
C SER A 31 -16.56 -16.68 17.90
N ALA A 32 -15.43 -16.41 18.54
CA ALA A 32 -15.36 -15.49 19.66
C ALA A 32 -15.18 -14.06 19.11
N PRO A 33 -15.95 -13.06 19.58
CA PRO A 33 -15.71 -11.67 19.19
C PRO A 33 -14.36 -11.23 19.78
N CYS A 34 -13.40 -10.96 18.90
CA CYS A 34 -12.11 -10.38 19.23
C CYS A 34 -12.32 -8.95 19.76
N SER A 35 -12.44 -8.81 21.07
CA SER A 35 -12.30 -7.55 21.80
C SER A 35 -10.82 -7.29 22.07
N SER A 36 -10.08 -6.79 21.08
CA SER A 36 -8.77 -6.20 21.29
C SER A 36 -8.85 -4.69 21.04
N GLY A 37 -8.93 -3.95 22.16
CA GLY A 37 -8.76 -2.51 22.18
C GLY A 37 -7.30 -2.16 21.96
N TRP A 38 -6.91 -1.96 20.71
CA TRP A 38 -5.63 -1.37 20.35
C TRP A 38 -5.86 -0.27 19.31
N GLY A 39 -5.15 0.84 19.53
CA GLY A 39 -5.48 2.18 19.05
C GLY A 39 -5.86 2.27 17.58
N ARG A 40 -6.86 3.12 17.31
CA ARG A 40 -7.23 3.59 15.98
C ARG A 40 -6.01 4.17 15.28
N ARG A 41 -5.26 3.34 14.56
CA ARG A 41 -4.41 3.83 13.48
C ARG A 41 -5.38 4.06 12.34
N THR A 42 -5.93 5.26 12.28
CA THR A 42 -6.67 5.76 11.14
C THR A 42 -5.78 5.50 9.94
N ARG A 43 -6.15 4.51 9.11
CA ARG A 43 -5.84 4.61 7.69
C ARG A 43 -6.30 6.03 7.36
N LEU A 44 -5.39 6.92 6.99
CA LEU A 44 -5.81 8.14 6.32
C LEU A 44 -6.49 7.61 5.06
N ALA A 45 -7.81 7.36 5.16
CA ALA A 45 -8.63 7.23 4.00
C ALA A 45 -8.29 8.46 3.19
N ALA A 46 -7.85 8.26 1.95
CA ALA A 46 -7.80 9.36 1.02
C ALA A 46 -9.15 10.08 1.19
N PRO A 47 -9.15 11.38 1.53
CA PRO A 47 -10.40 12.07 1.73
C PRO A 47 -11.22 11.77 0.47
N ASP A 48 -12.44 11.29 0.69
CA ASP A 48 -13.39 11.05 -0.39
C ASP A 48 -13.81 12.44 -0.89
N VAL A 49 -12.89 13.08 -1.60
CA VAL A 49 -13.08 14.40 -2.17
C VAL A 49 -13.94 14.14 -3.39
N ALA A 50 -15.24 14.31 -3.23
CA ALA A 50 -16.17 14.36 -4.35
C ALA A 50 -15.63 15.40 -5.35
N LEU A 51 -15.05 14.93 -6.45
CA LEU A 51 -14.40 15.79 -7.44
C LEU A 51 -15.41 16.80 -8.01
N ASP A 52 -16.66 16.38 -8.17
CA ASP A 52 -17.79 17.23 -8.56
C ASP A 52 -17.97 18.44 -7.63
N ALA A 53 -17.71 18.28 -6.33
CA ALA A 53 -17.78 19.37 -5.36
C ALA A 53 -16.60 20.35 -5.45
N VAL A 54 -15.48 19.93 -6.05
CA VAL A 54 -14.31 20.78 -6.31
C VAL A 54 -14.47 21.54 -7.63
N GLU A 55 -15.05 20.91 -8.66
CA GLU A 55 -15.30 21.54 -9.96
C GLU A 55 -16.27 22.73 -9.88
N GLN A 56 -17.24 22.67 -8.98
CA GLN A 56 -18.22 23.74 -8.78
C GLN A 56 -17.69 24.95 -7.98
N ARG A 57 -16.43 24.90 -7.52
CA ARG A 57 -15.85 25.92 -6.65
C ARG A 57 -15.06 26.96 -7.43
N SER A 58 -15.28 28.24 -7.12
CA SER A 58 -14.46 29.32 -7.65
C SER A 58 -13.06 29.32 -7.04
N LEU A 59 -12.07 29.86 -7.74
CA LEU A 59 -10.69 29.97 -7.25
C LEU A 59 -10.60 30.69 -5.90
N ALA A 60 -11.46 31.68 -5.67
CA ALA A 60 -11.54 32.41 -4.41
C ALA A 60 -11.85 31.50 -3.22
N SER A 61 -12.62 30.42 -3.41
CA SER A 61 -12.97 29.49 -2.33
C SER A 61 -11.81 28.63 -1.84
N PHE A 62 -10.71 28.57 -2.60
CA PHE A 62 -9.47 27.89 -2.21
C PHE A 62 -8.48 28.83 -1.51
N ALA A 63 -8.71 30.15 -1.58
CA ALA A 63 -7.96 31.13 -0.80
C ALA A 63 -8.57 31.17 0.61
N THR A 64 -7.83 30.64 1.59
CA THR A 64 -8.24 30.61 2.99
C THR A 64 -7.16 31.24 3.86
N THR A 65 -7.42 31.40 5.16
CA THR A 65 -6.42 31.84 6.12
C THR A 65 -5.17 30.96 6.10
N ASN A 66 -5.30 29.66 5.77
CA ASN A 66 -4.17 28.75 5.62
C ASN A 66 -3.28 29.09 4.42
N SER A 67 -3.85 29.67 3.36
CA SER A 67 -3.12 30.11 2.17
C SER A 67 -2.15 31.26 2.49
N VAL A 68 -2.47 32.10 3.48
CA VAL A 68 -1.54 33.12 3.99
C VAL A 68 -0.31 32.48 4.61
N GLY A 69 -0.50 31.36 5.34
CA GLY A 69 0.62 30.58 5.91
C GLY A 69 1.60 30.09 4.85
N LEU A 70 1.12 29.71 3.66
CA LEU A 70 1.97 29.33 2.53
C LEU A 70 2.80 30.51 2.00
N VAL A 71 2.19 31.69 1.87
CA VAL A 71 2.92 32.90 1.44
C VAL A 71 3.98 33.32 2.46
N THR A 72 3.65 33.21 3.75
CA THR A 72 4.62 33.45 4.84
C THR A 72 5.75 32.44 4.83
N ALA A 73 5.47 31.14 4.59
CA ALA A 73 6.48 30.09 4.48
C ALA A 73 7.40 30.29 3.26
N LEU A 74 6.90 30.90 2.19
CA LEU A 74 7.71 31.36 1.07
C LEU A 74 8.62 32.54 1.45
N GLY A 75 8.54 33.08 2.67
CA GLY A 75 9.40 34.14 3.22
C GLY A 75 9.21 35.50 2.54
N ALA A 76 8.02 35.76 2.02
CA ALA A 76 7.61 37.04 1.45
C ALA A 76 6.54 37.68 2.33
N GLY A 77 6.42 39.01 2.25
CA GLY A 77 5.26 39.71 2.80
C GLY A 77 3.98 39.27 2.09
N HIS A 78 2.85 39.29 2.80
CA HIS A 78 1.54 38.93 2.27
C HIS A 78 0.63 40.15 2.06
N ASP A 79 1.18 41.36 2.20
CA ASP A 79 0.42 42.62 2.12
C ASP A 79 -0.18 42.85 0.73
N PHE A 80 0.47 42.33 -0.33
CA PHE A 80 -0.09 42.35 -1.68
C PHE A 80 -1.45 41.65 -1.80
N LEU A 81 -1.81 40.72 -0.90
CA LEU A 81 -3.12 40.06 -0.91
C LEU A 81 -4.28 41.02 -0.62
N ASN A 82 -4.00 42.20 -0.03
CA ASN A 82 -4.99 43.24 0.25
C ASN A 82 -5.17 44.26 -0.89
N VAL A 83 -4.41 44.10 -1.98
CA VAL A 83 -4.38 45.02 -3.12
C VAL A 83 -4.93 44.30 -4.36
N ASP A 84 -5.48 45.07 -5.30
CA ASP A 84 -6.00 44.52 -6.55
C ASP A 84 -4.90 43.72 -7.31
N PRO A 85 -5.22 42.52 -7.83
CA PRO A 85 -4.29 41.70 -8.60
C PRO A 85 -3.62 42.40 -9.79
N ALA A 86 -4.24 43.42 -10.38
CA ALA A 86 -3.66 44.21 -11.44
C ALA A 86 -2.39 44.96 -10.99
N GLU A 87 -2.31 45.34 -9.72
CA GLU A 87 -1.19 46.10 -9.16
C GLU A 87 -0.06 45.22 -8.62
N TRP A 88 -0.25 43.90 -8.53
CA TRP A 88 0.72 42.98 -7.94
C TRP A 88 2.08 42.99 -8.64
N SER A 89 2.08 43.21 -9.97
CA SER A 89 3.31 43.18 -10.78
C SER A 89 4.36 44.23 -10.37
N GLY A 90 3.93 45.34 -9.77
CA GLY A 90 4.82 46.40 -9.29
C GLY A 90 5.31 46.22 -7.86
N ARG A 91 4.89 45.17 -7.16
CA ARG A 91 5.24 44.97 -5.74
C ARG A 91 6.36 43.95 -5.54
N ASP A 92 7.29 44.30 -4.66
CA ASP A 92 8.45 43.48 -4.34
C ASP A 92 8.10 42.22 -3.53
N ASP A 93 7.09 42.32 -2.65
CA ASP A 93 6.56 41.23 -1.85
C ASP A 93 5.98 40.12 -2.75
N TYR A 94 5.12 40.49 -3.71
CA TYR A 94 4.59 39.58 -4.72
C TYR A 94 5.69 39.00 -5.62
N THR A 95 6.60 39.82 -6.12
CA THR A 95 7.67 39.37 -7.02
C THR A 95 8.57 38.34 -6.34
N THR A 96 8.87 38.55 -5.06
CA THR A 96 9.64 37.61 -4.23
C THR A 96 8.89 36.31 -4.01
N ALA A 97 7.61 36.39 -3.61
CA ALA A 97 6.74 35.22 -3.40
C ALA A 97 6.61 34.40 -4.69
N ARG A 98 6.28 35.06 -5.81
CA ARG A 98 6.14 34.46 -7.14
C ARG A 98 7.42 33.79 -7.59
N ARG A 99 8.57 34.46 -7.43
CA ARG A 99 9.87 33.87 -7.78
C ARG A 99 10.07 32.58 -6.99
N ARG A 100 9.92 32.61 -5.67
CA ARG A 100 10.15 31.43 -4.83
C ARG A 100 9.16 30.30 -5.14
N ALA A 101 7.87 30.62 -5.29
CA ALA A 101 6.85 29.66 -5.69
C ALA A 101 7.18 28.95 -7.02
N ARG A 102 7.68 29.68 -8.03
CA ARG A 102 8.09 29.09 -9.31
C ARG A 102 9.30 28.16 -9.22
N HIS A 103 10.15 28.34 -8.21
CA HIS A 103 11.31 27.50 -7.98
C HIS A 103 11.04 26.37 -6.97
N LEU A 104 9.83 26.29 -6.41
CA LEU A 104 9.43 25.13 -5.63
C LEU A 104 9.40 23.92 -6.55
N ARG A 105 10.28 22.96 -6.26
CA ARG A 105 10.30 21.67 -6.93
C ARG A 105 9.07 20.90 -6.46
N VAL A 106 8.02 20.83 -7.28
CA VAL A 106 6.85 19.98 -7.02
C VAL A 106 7.26 18.55 -7.36
N VAL A 107 8.09 17.95 -6.50
CA VAL A 107 8.46 16.54 -6.62
C VAL A 107 7.40 15.74 -5.92
N ASN A 108 6.96 14.67 -6.57
CA ASN A 108 6.19 13.64 -5.90
C ASN A 108 7.10 12.77 -5.02
N ASP A 109 7.94 13.40 -4.19
CA ASP A 109 8.99 12.75 -3.40
C ASP A 109 8.39 11.70 -2.46
N PHE A 110 7.19 11.93 -1.95
CA PHE A 110 6.47 10.95 -1.15
C PHE A 110 6.02 9.73 -1.96
N ALA A 111 5.51 9.89 -3.19
CA ALA A 111 5.17 8.72 -4.00
C ALA A 111 6.42 8.02 -4.53
N GLU A 112 7.44 8.75 -4.95
CA GLU A 112 8.74 8.18 -5.36
C GLU A 112 9.35 7.36 -4.23
N ARG A 113 9.35 7.89 -2.99
CA ARG A 113 9.79 7.15 -1.81
C ARG A 113 8.89 5.96 -1.49
N GLY A 114 7.57 6.10 -1.66
CA GLY A 114 6.62 5.00 -1.48
C GLY A 114 6.86 3.84 -2.46
N VAL A 115 7.07 4.16 -3.74
CA VAL A 115 7.42 3.19 -4.78
C VAL A 115 8.77 2.54 -4.46
N ALA A 116 9.80 3.34 -4.15
CA ALA A 116 11.12 2.81 -3.81
C ALA A 116 11.08 1.86 -2.61
N LEU A 117 10.29 2.19 -1.57
CA LEU A 117 10.12 1.34 -0.40
C LEU A 117 9.44 0.02 -0.74
N ILE A 118 8.34 0.06 -1.49
CA ILE A 118 7.61 -1.15 -1.89
C ILE A 118 8.49 -2.01 -2.79
N SER A 119 9.18 -1.41 -3.75
CA SER A 119 10.12 -2.10 -4.64
C SER A 119 11.26 -2.77 -3.86
N ALA A 120 11.87 -2.06 -2.91
CA ALA A 120 12.93 -2.60 -2.06
C ALA A 120 12.43 -3.74 -1.17
N PHE A 121 11.25 -3.59 -0.57
CA PHE A 121 10.64 -4.62 0.28
C PHE A 121 10.29 -5.88 -0.51
N CYS A 122 9.65 -5.74 -1.67
CA CYS A 122 9.32 -6.86 -2.55
C CYS A 122 10.60 -7.57 -3.04
N GLY A 123 11.64 -6.81 -3.42
CA GLY A 123 12.92 -7.38 -3.83
C GLY A 123 13.68 -8.09 -2.69
N ALA A 124 13.47 -7.69 -1.44
CA ALA A 124 14.08 -8.32 -0.28
C ALA A 124 13.37 -9.64 0.11
N ILE A 125 12.05 -9.73 -0.04
CA ILE A 125 11.26 -10.90 0.37
C ILE A 125 11.19 -11.96 -0.73
N THR A 126 11.10 -11.55 -1.99
CA THR A 126 10.95 -12.46 -3.13
C THR A 126 11.98 -12.12 -4.19
N ARG A 127 12.76 -13.12 -4.61
CA ARG A 127 13.80 -12.95 -5.63
C ARG A 127 13.28 -13.18 -7.05
N ASP A 128 12.16 -13.90 -7.18
CA ASP A 128 11.49 -14.18 -8.44
C ASP A 128 10.00 -13.81 -8.40
N GLU A 129 9.41 -13.65 -9.58
CA GLU A 129 8.01 -13.27 -9.74
C GLU A 129 7.04 -14.38 -9.26
N GLU A 130 7.42 -15.65 -9.36
CA GLU A 130 6.57 -16.78 -8.99
C GLU A 130 6.35 -16.85 -7.47
N GLN A 131 7.41 -16.63 -6.70
CA GLN A 131 7.39 -16.47 -5.24
C GLN A 131 6.52 -15.28 -4.84
N ARG A 132 6.59 -14.17 -5.58
CA ARG A 132 5.76 -12.99 -5.33
C ARG A 132 4.28 -13.31 -5.53
N GLN A 133 3.93 -13.98 -6.63
CA GLN A 133 2.55 -14.38 -6.91
C GLN A 133 2.03 -15.38 -5.87
N HIS A 134 2.86 -16.33 -5.44
CA HIS A 134 2.48 -17.27 -4.40
C HIS A 134 2.22 -16.58 -3.04
N LEU A 135 3.11 -15.66 -2.65
CA LEU A 135 2.95 -14.88 -1.42
C LEU A 135 1.64 -14.07 -1.42
N LEU A 136 1.31 -13.43 -2.55
CA LEU A 136 0.07 -12.66 -2.69
C LEU A 136 -1.18 -13.56 -2.53
N GLN A 137 -1.17 -14.76 -3.12
CA GLN A 137 -2.27 -15.72 -2.95
C GLN A 137 -2.45 -16.15 -1.49
N VAL A 138 -1.34 -16.37 -0.77
CA VAL A 138 -1.37 -16.73 0.66
C VAL A 138 -1.91 -15.58 1.52
N VAL A 139 -1.44 -14.36 1.27
CA VAL A 139 -1.91 -13.15 1.99
C VAL A 139 -3.40 -12.93 1.76
N GLU A 140 -3.86 -13.07 0.52
CA GLU A 140 -5.28 -12.83 0.21
C GLU A 140 -6.18 -13.90 0.83
N ARG A 141 -5.74 -15.18 0.77
CA ARG A 141 -6.42 -16.26 1.50
C ARG A 141 -6.46 -16.01 3.00
N HIS A 142 -5.37 -15.51 3.60
CA HIS A 142 -5.32 -15.18 5.02
C HIS A 142 -6.30 -14.06 5.37
N ARG A 143 -6.39 -13.00 4.56
CA ARG A 143 -7.36 -11.90 4.76
C ARG A 143 -8.80 -12.38 4.69
N ALA A 144 -9.10 -13.30 3.76
CA ALA A 144 -10.43 -13.91 3.64
C ALA A 144 -10.79 -14.78 4.86
N LEU A 145 -9.81 -15.51 5.41
CA LEU A 145 -10.00 -16.36 6.60
C LEU A 145 -10.10 -15.55 7.90
N TYR A 146 -9.44 -14.39 7.95
CA TYR A 146 -9.39 -13.53 9.13
C TYR A 146 -9.75 -12.08 8.78
N PRO A 147 -11.03 -11.80 8.47
CA PRO A 147 -11.48 -10.45 8.08
C PRO A 147 -11.30 -9.41 9.19
N CYS A 148 -11.19 -9.88 10.44
CA CYS A 148 -11.00 -9.06 11.64
C CYS A 148 -9.52 -8.90 12.04
N ALA A 149 -8.59 -9.63 11.40
CA ALA A 149 -7.16 -9.51 11.67
C ALA A 149 -6.60 -8.32 10.89
N LYS A 150 -6.41 -7.20 11.57
CA LYS A 150 -5.69 -6.02 11.08
C LYS A 150 -4.73 -5.51 12.15
#